data_AF-A0A537S1K7-F1
#
_entry.id   AF-A0A537S1K7-F1
#
_cell.length_a   1.000
_cell.length_b   1.000
_cell.length_c   1.000
_cell.angle_alpha   90.00
_cell.angle_beta   90.00
_cell.angle_gamma   90.00
#
_symmetry.space_group_name_H-M   'P 1'
#
loop_
_entity.id
_entity.type
_entity.pdbx_description
1 polymer ?
#
loop_
_entity_poly.entity_id
_entity_poly.type
_entity_poly.pdbx_seq_one_letter_code
_entity_poly.pdbx_strand_id
1 'polypeptide(L)' 'MLSTEHSNDIEFWSDVYGGRSISVFNHHGRWLVYLDHILQQAVFATSEDAIAWLTLRIDQGVPARLH' A
#
# COMPACT_ATOMS: atom_id res chain seq x y z
N MET A 1 -26.64 17.75 17.32
CA MET A 1 -25.52 16.98 17.88
C MET A 1 -24.82 16.31 16.71
N LEU A 2 -23.66 16.84 16.30
CA LEU A 2 -22.83 16.27 15.25
C LEU A 2 -21.66 15.57 15.94
N SER A 3 -21.82 14.28 16.18
CA SER A 3 -20.70 13.40 16.55
C SER A 3 -20.45 12.51 15.35
N THR A 4 -19.81 13.06 14.32
CA THR A 4 -19.25 12.26 13.24
C THR A 4 -17.96 11.66 13.78
N GLU A 5 -18.09 10.53 14.46
CA GLU A 5 -16.94 9.66 14.72
C GLU A 5 -16.45 9.15 13.36
N HIS A 6 -15.53 9.91 12.74
CA HIS A 6 -14.68 9.41 11.66
C HIS A 6 -13.76 8.35 12.28
N SER A 7 -14.27 7.14 12.43
CA SER A 7 -13.39 5.98 12.58
C SER A 7 -12.54 5.92 11.33
N ASN A 8 -11.24 6.15 11.52
CA ASN A 8 -10.14 5.98 10.57
C ASN A 8 -10.05 4.51 10.12
N ASP A 9 -11.06 3.99 9.44
CA ASP A 9 -10.86 2.89 8.49
C ASP A 9 -10.12 3.52 7.30
N ILE A 10 -8.80 3.64 7.42
CA ILE A 10 -7.98 4.17 6.34
C ILE A 10 -8.03 3.14 5.21
N GLU A 11 -9.01 3.27 4.33
CA GLU A 11 -9.18 2.43 3.14
C GLU A 11 -7.99 2.59 2.18
N PHE A 12 -7.24 3.69 2.29
CA PHE A 12 -6.13 4.00 1.40
C PHE A 12 -5.00 4.72 2.13
N TRP A 13 -3.77 4.25 1.95
CA TRP A 13 -2.55 4.89 2.44
C TRP A 13 -1.51 4.97 1.32
N SER A 14 -0.75 6.05 1.27
CA SER A 14 0.33 6.23 0.29
C SER A 14 1.48 7.05 0.86
N ASP A 15 2.69 6.74 0.42
CA ASP A 15 3.91 7.45 0.80
C ASP A 15 4.99 7.33 -0.30
N VAL A 16 6.16 7.92 -0.08
CA VAL A 16 7.36 7.78 -0.90
C VAL A 16 8.46 7.09 -0.08
N TYR A 17 8.96 5.96 -0.57
CA TYR A 17 10.05 5.21 0.06
C TYR A 17 11.17 4.94 -0.95
N GLY A 18 12.42 5.24 -0.59
CA GLY A 18 13.56 5.05 -1.49
C GLY A 18 13.44 5.83 -2.82
N GLY A 19 12.70 6.95 -2.81
CA GLY A 19 12.40 7.74 -4.02
C GLY A 19 11.29 7.17 -4.91
N ARG A 20 10.58 6.13 -4.45
CA ARG A 20 9.53 5.44 -5.21
C ARG A 20 8.18 5.61 -4.53
N SER A 21 7.13 5.75 -5.32
CA SER A 21 5.78 5.89 -4.77
C SER A 21 5.28 4.52 -4.32
N ILE A 22 4.80 4.43 -3.09
CA ILE A 22 4.18 3.23 -2.54
C ILE A 22 2.76 3.55 -2.07
N SER A 23 1.84 2.61 -2.23
CA SER A 23 0.49 2.77 -1.70
C SER A 23 -0.13 1.43 -1.33
N VAL A 24 -0.99 1.43 -0.33
CA VAL A 24 -1.84 0.28 0.03
C VAL A 24 -3.29 0.69 0.03
N PHE A 25 -4.16 -0.19 -0.45
CA PHE A 25 -5.60 0.02 -0.54
C PHE A 25 -6.34 -1.19 0.02
N ASN A 26 -7.22 -0.98 0.98
CA ASN A 26 -8.07 -2.01 1.54
C ASN A 26 -9.29 -2.20 0.64
N HIS A 27 -9.33 -3.34 -0.05
CA HIS A 27 -10.43 -3.77 -0.87
C HIS A 27 -11.12 -4.98 -0.22
N HIS A 28 -12.23 -4.73 0.50
CA HIS A 28 -13.02 -5.75 1.19
C HIS A 28 -12.20 -6.64 2.15
N GLY A 29 -11.38 -6.03 2.99
CA GLY A 29 -10.55 -6.75 3.98
C GLY A 29 -9.27 -7.35 3.39
N ARG A 30 -8.91 -6.96 2.17
CA ARG A 30 -7.68 -7.37 1.48
C ARG A 30 -6.88 -6.14 1.10
N TRP A 31 -5.63 -6.09 1.51
CA TRP A 31 -4.73 -4.99 1.23
C TRP A 31 -4.02 -5.22 -0.09
N LEU A 32 -4.39 -4.42 -1.09
CA LEU A 32 -3.75 -4.33 -2.39
C LEU A 32 -2.57 -3.36 -2.30
N VAL A 33 -1.45 -3.71 -2.92
CA VAL A 33 -0.20 -2.93 -2.89
C VAL A 33 0.09 -2.34 -4.26
N TYR A 34 0.49 -1.08 -4.28
CA TYR A 34 0.89 -0.35 -5.48
C TYR A 34 2.34 0.12 -5.31
N LEU A 35 3.14 -0.07 -6.34
CA LEU A 35 4.51 0.42 -6.44
C LEU A 35 4.64 1.23 -7.73
N ASP A 36 5.06 2.49 -7.63
CA ASP A 36 5.08 3.46 -8.72
C ASP A 36 3.73 3.51 -9.48
N HIS A 37 2.63 3.51 -8.72
CA HIS A 37 1.24 3.47 -9.21
C HIS A 37 0.85 2.18 -9.97
N ILE A 38 1.68 1.15 -9.97
CA ILE A 38 1.40 -0.15 -10.58
C ILE A 38 0.94 -1.12 -9.50
N LEU A 39 -0.27 -1.68 -9.67
CA LEU A 39 -0.79 -2.74 -8.81
C LEU A 39 0.13 -3.96 -8.88
N GLN A 40 0.60 -4.42 -7.73
CA GLN A 40 1.40 -5.63 -7.64
C GLN A 40 0.50 -6.85 -7.43
N GLN A 41 0.95 -8.02 -7.88
CA GLN A 41 0.22 -9.29 -7.76
C GLN A 41 0.22 -9.86 -6.33
N ALA A 42 0.46 -9.03 -5.30
CA ALA A 42 0.48 -9.43 -3.91
C ALA A 42 -0.72 -8.82 -3.16
N VAL A 43 -1.32 -9.61 -2.27
CA VAL A 43 -2.50 -9.24 -1.48
C VAL A 43 -2.27 -9.66 -0.05
N PHE A 44 -2.55 -8.77 0.91
CA PHE A 44 -2.24 -8.98 2.32
C PHE A 44 -3.49 -8.90 3.20
N ALA A 45 -3.44 -9.54 4.38
CA ALA A 45 -4.50 -9.48 5.37
C ALA A 45 -4.43 -8.20 6.23
N THR A 46 -3.23 -7.61 6.36
CA THR A 46 -2.98 -6.39 7.14
C THR A 46 -2.27 -5.33 6.28
N SER A 47 -2.40 -4.06 6.65
CA SER A 47 -1.68 -2.96 6.01
C SER A 47 -0.20 -2.99 6.35
N GLU A 48 0.15 -3.41 7.56
CA GLU A 48 1.53 -3.52 8.03
C GLU A 48 2.34 -4.52 7.19
N ASP A 49 1.78 -5.70 6.92
CA ASP A 49 2.41 -6.70 6.06
C ASP A 49 2.59 -6.19 4.62
N ALA A 50 1.58 -5.48 4.11
CA ALA A 50 1.61 -4.86 2.79
C ALA A 50 2.73 -3.82 2.67
N ILE A 51 2.89 -2.96 3.68
CA ILE A 51 3.93 -1.93 3.74
C ILE A 51 5.32 -2.57 3.89
N ALA A 52 5.48 -3.54 4.80
CA ALA A 52 6.75 -4.23 5.01
C ALA A 52 7.22 -4.98 3.76
N TRP A 53 6.29 -5.53 3.00
CA TRP A 53 6.62 -6.16 1.72
C TRP A 53 7.02 -5.13 0.66
N LEU A 54 6.37 -3.97 0.60
CA LEU A 54 6.72 -2.89 -0.34
C LEU A 54 8.13 -2.36 -0.09
N THR A 55 8.50 -2.13 1.16
CA THR A 55 9.85 -1.66 1.53
C THR A 55 10.90 -2.70 1.17
N LEU A 56 10.70 -3.97 1.55
CA LEU A 56 11.61 -5.06 1.21
C LEU A 56 11.81 -5.18 -0.31
N ARG A 57 10.74 -5.02 -1.09
CA ARG A 57 10.78 -5.10 -2.54
C ARG A 57 11.63 -3.98 -3.16
N ILE A 58 11.55 -2.78 -2.60
CA ILE A 58 12.38 -1.64 -3.01
C ILE A 58 13.84 -1.89 -2.62
N ASP A 59 14.10 -2.37 -1.41
CA ASP A 59 15.45 -2.67 -0.91
C ASP A 59 16.13 -3.78 -1.71
N GLN A 60 15.35 -4.73 -2.21
CA GLN A 60 15.83 -5.79 -3.12
C GLN A 60 16.08 -5.31 -4.55
N GLY A 61 15.82 -4.03 -4.85
CA GLY A 61 16.13 -3.41 -6.15
C GLY A 61 15.19 -3.84 -7.27
N VAL A 62 13.93 -4.21 -6.97
CA VAL A 62 12.98 -4.57 -8.03
C VAL A 62 12.79 -3.38 -8.98
N PRO A 63 13.05 -3.51 -10.29
CA PRO A 63 12.88 -2.40 -11.21
C PRO A 63 11.41 -2.00 -11.33
N ALA A 64 11.16 -0.70 -11.53
CA ALA A 64 9.86 -0.17 -11.94
C ALA A 64 9.55 -0.63 -13.37
N ARG A 65 9.22 -1.90 -13.58
CA ARG A 65 8.84 -2.39 -14.91
C ARG A 65 7.38 -2.04 -15.19
N LEU A 66 7.20 -1.04 -16.04
CA LEU A 66 6.10 -1.02 -17.01
C LEU A 66 6.44 -2.09 -18.06
N HIS A 67 5.66 -3.17 -18.11
CA HIS A 67 5.65 -4.09 -19.25
C HIS A 67 4.39 -3.84 -20.06
#